data_AF-A0A929ZUF8-F1
#
_entry.id   AF-A0A929ZUF8-F1
#
_cell.length_a   1.000
_cell.length_b   1.000
_cell.length_c   1.000
_cell.angle_alpha   90.00
_cell.angle_beta   90.00
_cell.angle_gamma   90.00
#
_symmetry.space_group_name_H-M   'P 1'
#
loop_
_entity.id
_entity.type
_entity.pdbx_description
1 polymer ?
#
loop_
_entity_poly.entity_id
_entity_poly.type
_entity_poly.pdbx_seq_one_letter_code
_entity_poly.pdbx_strand_id
1 'polypeptide(L)'
;LVKDFQEQTAWDLVKDEKSEMTDIPKSNVLMYYTEDGTKVAIRPSGTEPKIKFYFSVKSNISSESEYAGQVEKLNHKIEQIKKDLSLN
;
A
#
# COMPACT_ATOMS: atom_id res chain seq x y z
N LEU A 1 -6.98 -7.05 1.56
CA LEU A 1 -7.68 -6.14 2.51
C LEU A 1 -7.61 -4.71 1.98
N VAL A 2 -8.74 -3.99 1.98
CA VAL A 2 -8.82 -2.56 1.64
C VAL A 2 -9.33 -1.81 2.86
N LYS A 3 -8.65 -0.74 3.26
CA LYS A 3 -9.11 0.17 4.31
C LYS A 3 -9.46 1.52 3.71
N ASP A 4 -10.68 1.96 3.95
CA ASP A 4 -11.16 3.30 3.65
C ASP A 4 -11.26 4.09 4.96
N PHE A 5 -10.35 5.03 5.16
CA PHE A 5 -10.28 5.82 6.39
C PHE A 5 -11.34 6.93 6.43
N GLN A 6 -11.94 7.29 5.30
CA GLN A 6 -12.99 8.31 5.26
C GLN A 6 -14.34 7.68 5.64
N GLU A 7 -14.61 6.51 5.06
CA GLU A 7 -15.80 5.73 5.36
C GLU A 7 -15.67 4.91 6.65
N GLN A 8 -14.46 4.80 7.22
CA GLN A 8 -14.16 4.00 8.41
C GLN A 8 -14.50 2.53 8.22
N THR A 9 -14.08 1.97 7.08
CA THR A 9 -14.35 0.57 6.75
C THR A 9 -13.09 -0.20 6.38
N ALA A 10 -13.08 -1.48 6.76
CA ALA A 10 -12.07 -2.45 6.34
C ALA A 10 -12.78 -3.59 5.59
N TRP A 11 -12.40 -3.84 4.35
CA TRP A 11 -12.99 -4.87 3.48
C TRP A 11 -11.97 -5.96 3.15
N ASP A 12 -12.24 -7.17 3.63
CA ASP A 12 -11.54 -8.37 3.21
C ASP A 12 -12.15 -8.86 1.90
N LEU A 13 -11.48 -8.52 0.79
CA LEU A 13 -11.90 -8.89 -0.56
C LEU A 13 -11.92 -10.41 -0.82
N VAL A 14 -11.16 -11.20 -0.06
CA VAL A 14 -11.11 -12.66 -0.26
C VAL A 14 -12.34 -13.32 0.34
N LYS A 15 -12.78 -12.83 1.49
CA LYS A 15 -13.97 -13.32 2.21
C LYS A 15 -15.26 -12.60 1.84
N ASP A 16 -15.13 -11.49 1.13
CA ASP A 16 -16.19 -10.52 0.89
C ASP A 16 -16.84 -9.98 2.18
N GLU A 17 -16.01 -9.75 3.20
CA GLU A 17 -16.46 -9.30 4.52
C GLU A 17 -16.02 -7.86 4.80
N LYS A 18 -16.96 -7.01 5.20
CA LYS A 18 -16.70 -5.60 5.52
C LYS A 18 -16.98 -5.33 7.00
N SER A 19 -16.04 -4.66 7.66
CA SER A 19 -16.16 -4.26 9.07
C SER A 19 -15.93 -2.77 9.26
N GLU A 20 -16.41 -2.23 10.37
CA GLU A 20 -16.17 -0.84 10.79
C GLU A 20 -14.82 -0.69 11.50
N MET A 21 -14.25 0.50 11.40
CA MET A 21 -13.04 0.91 12.11
C MET A 21 -13.40 2.02 13.11
N THR A 22 -13.18 1.81 14.40
CA THR A 22 -13.59 2.76 15.46
C THR A 22 -12.42 3.52 16.09
N ASP A 23 -11.21 2.98 15.98
CA ASP A 23 -10.09 3.41 16.83
C ASP A 23 -9.17 4.45 16.14
N ILE A 24 -9.55 4.92 14.96
CA ILE A 24 -8.72 5.81 14.13
C ILE A 24 -9.58 6.99 13.62
N PRO A 25 -9.08 8.24 13.68
CA PRO A 25 -9.79 9.39 13.11
C PRO A 25 -10.04 9.26 11.60
N LYS A 26 -11.11 9.88 11.12
CA LYS A 26 -11.41 9.97 9.67
C LYS A 26 -10.33 10.72 8.92
N SER A 27 -9.96 10.21 7.75
CA SER A 27 -9.07 10.89 6.82
C SER A 27 -9.31 10.45 5.38
N ASN A 28 -9.04 11.33 4.40
CA ASN A 28 -9.16 10.98 2.98
C ASN A 28 -7.93 10.17 2.56
N VAL A 29 -7.94 8.89 2.91
CA VAL A 29 -6.89 7.92 2.61
C VAL A 29 -7.55 6.58 2.28
N LEU A 30 -7.10 5.97 1.19
CA LEU A 30 -7.34 4.56 0.90
C LEU A 30 -6.05 3.78 1.14
N MET A 31 -6.15 2.58 1.72
CA MET A 31 -5.00 1.71 1.92
C MET A 31 -5.28 0.28 1.50
N TYR A 32 -4.49 -0.20 0.55
CA TYR A 32 -4.56 -1.55 -0.02
C TYR A 32 -3.47 -2.42 0.58
N TYR A 33 -3.81 -3.66 0.91
CA TYR A 33 -2.90 -4.67 1.43
C TYR A 33 -3.01 -5.93 0.57
N THR A 34 -1.86 -6.40 0.10
CA THR A 34 -1.72 -7.66 -0.65
C THR A 34 -1.22 -8.78 0.25
N GLU A 35 -1.40 -10.02 -0.19
CA GLU A 35 -0.99 -11.23 0.56
C GLU A 35 0.53 -11.33 0.76
N ASP A 36 1.30 -10.88 -0.23
CA ASP A 36 2.76 -10.81 -0.12
C ASP A 36 3.27 -9.66 0.79
N GLY A 37 2.33 -8.92 1.40
CA GLY A 37 2.59 -7.85 2.36
C GLY A 37 3.00 -6.53 1.74
N THR A 38 2.87 -6.36 0.42
CA THR A 38 2.87 -5.02 -0.19
C THR A 38 1.67 -4.21 0.28
N LYS A 39 1.92 -2.90 0.47
CA LYS A 39 0.89 -1.94 0.87
C LYS A 39 0.97 -0.73 -0.04
N VAL A 40 -0.20 -0.23 -0.44
CA VAL A 40 -0.33 1.01 -1.21
C VAL A 40 -1.28 1.93 -0.48
N ALA A 41 -0.81 3.10 -0.07
CA ALA A 41 -1.66 4.15 0.48
C ALA A 41 -1.83 5.27 -0.54
N ILE A 42 -3.07 5.74 -0.73
CA ILE A 42 -3.44 6.73 -1.74
C ILE A 42 -4.19 7.85 -1.04
N ARG A 43 -3.81 9.09 -1.30
CA ARG A 43 -4.48 10.28 -0.74
C ARG A 43 -4.34 11.51 -1.63
N PRO A 44 -5.28 12.47 -1.59
CA PRO A 44 -5.04 13.78 -2.16
C PRO A 44 -3.94 14.53 -1.38
N SER A 45 -3.14 15.30 -2.11
CA SER A 45 -2.26 16.31 -1.52
C SER A 45 -3.11 17.45 -0.94
N GLY A 46 -2.70 18.00 0.21
CA GLY A 46 -3.42 19.12 0.84
C GLY A 46 -3.10 20.49 0.22
N THR A 47 -2.01 20.60 -0.55
CA THR A 47 -1.50 21.89 -1.05
C THR A 47 -1.42 21.98 -2.57
N GLU A 48 -1.50 20.86 -3.29
CA GLU A 48 -1.35 20.80 -4.74
C GLU A 48 -2.45 19.91 -5.33
N PRO A 49 -2.90 20.13 -6.58
CA PRO A 49 -3.89 19.28 -7.25
C PRO A 49 -3.26 17.96 -7.72
N LYS A 50 -2.72 17.17 -6.79
CA LYS A 50 -2.03 15.91 -7.03
C LYS A 50 -2.52 14.83 -6.09
N ILE A 51 -2.48 13.58 -6.55
CA ILE A 51 -2.67 12.39 -5.72
C ILE A 51 -1.29 11.87 -5.30
N LYS A 52 -1.10 11.62 -4.00
CA LYS A 52 0.11 11.03 -3.44
C LYS A 52 -0.09 9.54 -3.26
N PHE A 53 0.86 8.77 -3.78
CA PHE A 53 0.95 7.33 -3.61
C PHE A 53 2.13 7.01 -2.69
N TYR A 54 1.91 6.11 -1.74
CA TYR A 54 2.94 5.58 -0.85
C TYR A 54 3.00 4.08 -1.01
N PHE A 55 4.19 3.56 -1.27
CA PHE A 55 4.43 2.13 -1.45
C PHE A 55 5.24 1.60 -0.27
N SER A 56 4.81 0.47 0.29
CA SER A 56 5.61 -0.33 1.20
C SER A 56 5.71 -1.73 0.62
N VAL A 57 6.94 -2.18 0.41
CA VAL A 57 7.26 -3.52 -0.05
C VAL A 57 8.19 -4.16 0.98
N LYS A 58 8.15 -5.48 1.10
CA LYS A 58 9.00 -6.22 2.04
C LYS A 58 9.51 -7.49 1.40
N SER A 59 10.68 -7.93 1.85
CA SER A 59 11.22 -9.24 1.54
C SER A 59 11.92 -9.79 2.77
N ASN A 60 12.05 -11.10 2.85
CA ASN A 60 12.87 -11.75 3.87
C ASN A 60 14.33 -11.77 3.40
N ILE A 61 15.24 -11.63 4.37
CA ILE A 61 16.68 -11.82 4.17
C ILE A 61 17.14 -12.87 5.17
N SER A 62 17.92 -13.85 4.72
CA SER A 62 18.46 -14.92 5.57
C SER A 62 19.92 -14.65 5.96
N SER A 63 20.58 -13.76 5.24
CA SER A 63 21.96 -13.32 5.49
C SER A 63 22.17 -11.89 5.01
N GLU A 64 23.24 -11.26 5.48
CA GLU A 64 23.67 -9.94 5.00
C GLU A 64 24.03 -9.95 3.51
N SER A 65 24.58 -11.05 3.00
CA SER A 65 24.95 -11.19 1.58
C SER A 65 23.74 -11.12 0.63
N GLU A 66 22.53 -11.46 1.09
CA GLU A 66 21.31 -11.36 0.29
C GLU A 66 20.75 -9.92 0.21
N TYR A 67 21.15 -9.04 1.13
CA TYR A 67 20.54 -7.72 1.30
C TYR A 67 20.52 -6.91 0.01
N ALA A 68 21.67 -6.78 -0.66
CA ALA A 68 21.79 -5.98 -1.88
C ALA A 68 20.86 -6.49 -3.00
N GLY A 69 20.84 -7.80 -3.24
CA GLY A 69 19.99 -8.40 -4.26
C GLY A 69 18.49 -8.31 -3.93
N GLN A 70 18.13 -8.37 -2.65
CA GLN A 70 16.74 -8.23 -2.22
C GLN A 70 16.27 -6.77 -2.34
N VAL A 71 17.13 -5.79 -2.04
CA VAL A 71 16.85 -4.37 -2.30
C VAL A 71 16.61 -4.12 -3.79
N GLU A 72 17.44 -4.68 -4.68
CA GLU A 72 17.25 -4.55 -6.13
C GLU A 72 15.89 -5.11 -6.59
N LYS A 73 15.53 -6.32 -6.14
CA LYS A 73 14.22 -6.92 -6.46
C LYS A 73 13.05 -6.07 -5.95
N LEU A 74 13.17 -5.51 -4.74
CA LEU A 74 12.14 -4.64 -4.16
C LEU A 74 12.00 -3.32 -4.94
N ASN A 75 13.10 -2.76 -5.44
CA ASN A 75 13.06 -1.59 -6.32
C ASN A 75 12.38 -1.91 -7.66
N HIS A 76 12.71 -3.04 -8.28
CA HIS A 76 12.00 -3.49 -9.50
C HIS A 76 10.50 -3.68 -9.26
N LYS A 77 10.12 -4.21 -8.09
CA LYS A 77 8.71 -4.34 -7.71
C LYS A 77 8.02 -2.97 -7.60
N ILE A 78 8.68 -1.97 -7.00
CA ILE A 78 8.14 -0.61 -6.91
C ILE A 78 7.93 -0.02 -8.32
N GLU A 79 8.89 -0.17 -9.23
CA GLU A 79 8.75 0.32 -10.60
C GLU A 79 7.64 -0.40 -11.37
N GLN A 80 7.46 -1.70 -11.15
CA GLN A 80 6.35 -2.44 -11.73
C GLN A 80 5.00 -1.93 -11.21
N ILE A 81 4.86 -1.71 -9.89
CA ILE A 81 3.64 -1.15 -9.30
C ILE A 81 3.33 0.24 -9.88
N LYS A 82 4.35 1.10 -10.00
CA LYS A 82 4.18 2.43 -10.63
C LYS A 82 3.66 2.29 -12.06
N LYS A 83 4.23 1.39 -12.85
CA LYS A 83 3.80 1.12 -14.23
C LYS A 83 2.36 0.60 -14.29
N ASP A 84 2.00 -0.37 -13.45
CA ASP A 84 0.66 -0.96 -13.42
C ASP A 84 -0.40 0.08 -13.03
N LEU A 85 -0.05 1.01 -12.15
CA LEU A 85 -0.90 2.14 -11.76
C LEU A 85 -0.79 3.35 -12.69
N SER A 86 -0.03 3.24 -13.78
CA SER A 86 0.19 4.31 -14.76
C SER A 86 0.72 5.61 -14.13
N LEU A 87 1.64 5.47 -13.18
CA LEU A 87 2.32 6.58 -12.51
C LEU A 87 3.63 6.90 -13.26
N ASN A 88 3.82 8.18 -13.57
CA ASN A 88 5.00 8.71 -14.26
C ASN A 88 6.23 8.78 -13.34
#